data_AF-A0AAJ4IE34-F1
#
_entry.id   AF-A0AAJ4IE34-F1
#
_cell.length_a   1.000
_cell.length_b   1.000
_cell.length_c   1.000
_cell.angle_alpha   90.00
_cell.angle_beta   90.00
_cell.angle_gamma   90.00
#
_symmetry.space_group_name_H-M   'P 1'
#
loop_
_entity.id
_entity.type
_entity.pdbx_description
1 polymer ?
#
loop_
_entity_poly.entity_id
_entity_poly.type
_entity_poly.pdbx_seq_one_letter_code
_entity_poly.pdbx_strand_id
1 'polypeptide(L)'
;MGINQSLAHLSDSGSSSFSEEKSQRFDHAITEESNNEPSDWCLHVFGSFLSVYETQWEYQYGSLPTGKFIVFAESIDPNGLNRVLKHCHERIQLGNSWPPQMGELWVLRDALTSEELLDSRLRVLSRKPENKLEKWLIQNKLYDLSRVAENKLDALFKKYYLEAKRLEERGDLKTELVEYALPSHSVKNLNDLQREEYETRHGKDLNPRIQKIINEKKLNS
;
A
#
# COMPACT_ATOMS: atom_id res chain seq x y z
N MET A 1 -64.61 10.94 -42.10
CA MET A 1 -65.38 11.91 -41.29
C MET A 1 -64.98 11.65 -39.84
N GLY A 2 -64.60 12.55 -38.96
CA GLY A 2 -64.57 14.01 -38.88
C GLY A 2 -64.03 14.33 -37.47
N ILE A 3 -63.50 15.53 -37.31
CA ILE A 3 -62.69 16.06 -36.21
C ILE A 3 -63.52 16.31 -34.93
N ASN A 4 -62.88 16.36 -33.74
CA ASN A 4 -63.02 17.37 -32.65
C ASN A 4 -62.65 16.75 -31.27
N GLN A 5 -61.56 17.15 -30.60
CA GLN A 5 -61.29 18.40 -29.86
C GLN A 5 -61.89 18.44 -28.44
N SER A 6 -60.96 18.55 -27.46
CA SER A 6 -60.96 19.51 -26.35
C SER A 6 -61.62 19.17 -24.99
N LEU A 7 -60.74 19.22 -23.98
CA LEU A 7 -60.84 19.97 -22.70
C LEU A 7 -62.04 19.72 -21.78
N ALA A 8 -61.75 19.28 -20.54
CA ALA A 8 -61.66 20.19 -19.38
C ALA A 8 -61.50 19.42 -18.04
N HIS A 9 -60.44 19.80 -17.32
CA HIS A 9 -60.34 20.09 -15.87
C HIS A 9 -60.96 19.15 -14.82
N LEU A 10 -60.13 18.72 -13.87
CA LEU A 10 -60.32 19.04 -12.44
C LEU A 10 -58.95 18.99 -11.72
N SER A 11 -58.60 20.13 -11.14
CA SER A 11 -57.52 20.33 -10.17
C SER A 11 -57.83 19.62 -8.86
N ASP A 12 -56.82 19.05 -8.22
CA ASP A 12 -56.77 19.12 -6.76
C ASP A 12 -55.33 19.32 -6.28
N SER A 13 -55.15 20.38 -5.52
CA SER A 13 -53.90 20.82 -4.91
C SER A 13 -53.81 20.22 -3.51
N GLY A 14 -52.70 19.56 -3.19
CA GLY A 14 -52.49 19.00 -1.87
C GLY A 14 -51.06 18.53 -1.62
N SER A 15 -50.19 19.48 -1.27
CA SER A 15 -49.07 19.33 -0.33
C SER A 15 -47.96 18.30 -0.62
N SER A 16 -46.79 18.81 -1.03
CA SER A 16 -45.50 18.15 -0.77
C SER A 16 -44.42 19.17 -0.36
N SER A 17 -44.60 19.79 0.81
CA SER A 17 -43.63 20.71 1.44
C SER A 17 -42.47 19.99 2.13
N PHE A 18 -41.90 18.93 1.53
CA PHE A 18 -40.77 18.20 2.12
C PHE A 18 -39.54 18.08 1.20
N SER A 19 -39.62 18.61 -0.03
CA SER A 19 -38.57 18.41 -1.05
C SER A 19 -37.75 19.66 -1.36
N GLU A 20 -38.28 20.86 -1.12
CA GLU A 20 -37.65 22.11 -1.58
C GLU A 20 -36.58 22.66 -0.60
N GLU A 21 -36.77 22.54 0.71
CA GLU A 21 -35.79 23.05 1.69
C GLU A 21 -34.46 22.30 1.68
N LYS A 22 -34.47 21.01 1.31
CA LYS A 22 -33.23 20.23 1.20
C LYS A 22 -32.49 20.54 -0.11
N SER A 23 -33.20 20.79 -1.20
CA SER A 23 -32.57 21.18 -2.48
C SER A 23 -31.94 22.57 -2.37
N GLN A 24 -32.63 23.54 -1.75
CA GLN A 24 -32.09 24.89 -1.56
C GLN A 24 -30.87 24.93 -0.61
N ARG A 25 -30.79 24.03 0.38
CA ARG A 25 -29.60 23.93 1.25
C ARG A 25 -28.37 23.30 0.57
N PHE A 26 -28.57 22.47 -0.46
CA PHE A 26 -27.46 21.94 -1.27
C PHE A 26 -27.03 22.91 -2.38
N ASP A 27 -27.96 23.73 -2.88
CA ASP A 27 -27.65 24.75 -3.89
C ASP A 27 -26.97 25.99 -3.28
N HIS A 28 -27.25 26.33 -2.01
CA HIS A 28 -26.59 27.44 -1.30
C HIS A 28 -25.24 27.10 -0.65
N ALA A 29 -24.81 25.82 -0.67
CA ALA A 29 -23.47 25.44 -0.22
C ALA A 29 -22.42 25.50 -1.35
N ILE A 30 -22.83 25.81 -2.58
CA ILE A 30 -21.95 25.91 -3.77
C ILE A 30 -21.64 27.38 -4.11
N THR A 31 -22.24 28.35 -3.42
CA THR A 31 -22.03 29.78 -3.67
C THR A 31 -20.97 30.41 -2.76
N GLU A 32 -19.85 29.71 -2.58
CA GLU A 32 -18.57 30.37 -2.33
C GLU A 32 -17.67 30.11 -3.55
N GLU A 33 -18.08 30.67 -4.70
CA GLU A 33 -17.15 31.02 -5.77
C GLU A 33 -16.17 32.06 -5.22
N SER A 34 -15.19 31.57 -4.46
CA SER A 34 -13.91 32.26 -4.40
C SER A 34 -13.44 32.40 -5.84
N ASN A 35 -13.27 33.65 -6.29
CA ASN A 35 -12.53 34.02 -7.50
C ASN A 35 -11.05 33.62 -7.37
N ASN A 36 -10.78 32.35 -7.04
CA ASN A 36 -9.46 31.79 -7.05
C ASN A 36 -9.18 31.39 -8.49
N GLU A 37 -8.60 32.32 -9.24
CA GLU A 37 -7.93 31.97 -10.48
C GLU A 37 -7.01 30.77 -10.19
N PRO A 38 -7.07 29.71 -11.00
CA PRO A 38 -6.24 28.54 -10.77
C PRO A 38 -4.78 28.95 -10.83
N SER A 39 -4.01 28.48 -9.84
CA SER A 39 -2.57 28.74 -9.79
C SER A 39 -1.88 28.20 -11.06
N ASP A 40 -0.74 28.78 -11.41
CA ASP A 40 0.08 28.32 -12.55
C ASP A 40 0.43 26.83 -12.42
N TRP A 41 0.70 26.38 -11.19
CA TRP A 41 0.87 24.96 -10.87
C TRP A 41 -0.38 24.13 -11.16
N CYS A 42 -1.55 24.60 -10.74
CA CYS A 42 -2.81 23.91 -11.05
C CYS A 42 -3.05 23.79 -12.55
N LEU A 43 -2.77 24.86 -13.32
CA LEU A 43 -2.88 24.85 -14.77
C LEU A 43 -1.87 23.90 -15.41
N HIS A 44 -0.63 23.86 -14.90
CA HIS A 44 0.37 22.90 -15.35
C HIS A 44 -0.04 21.45 -15.08
N VAL A 45 -0.54 21.15 -13.88
CA VAL A 45 -1.05 19.82 -13.52
C VAL A 45 -2.23 19.43 -14.42
N PHE A 46 -3.18 20.35 -14.61
CA PHE A 46 -4.34 20.14 -15.49
C PHE A 46 -3.93 19.91 -16.95
N GLY A 47 -3.04 20.76 -17.48
CA GLY A 47 -2.49 20.65 -18.81
C GLY A 47 -1.72 19.36 -19.04
N SER A 48 -1.03 18.84 -18.01
CA SER A 48 -0.34 17.55 -18.08
C SER A 48 -1.34 16.40 -18.31
N PHE A 49 -2.45 16.37 -17.58
CA PHE A 49 -3.50 15.36 -17.81
C PHE A 49 -4.19 15.54 -19.16
N LEU A 50 -4.46 16.78 -19.56
CA LEU A 50 -5.00 17.09 -20.88
C LEU A 50 -4.07 16.59 -21.99
N SER A 51 -2.75 16.69 -21.84
CA SER A 51 -1.81 16.17 -22.84
C SER A 51 -1.80 14.65 -22.96
N VAL A 52 -2.14 13.94 -21.87
CA VAL A 52 -2.15 12.46 -21.83
C VAL A 52 -3.45 11.88 -22.37
N TYR A 53 -4.59 12.50 -22.04
CA TYR A 53 -5.93 11.98 -22.36
C TYR A 53 -6.66 12.77 -23.45
N GLU A 54 -6.12 13.93 -23.84
CA GLU A 54 -6.63 14.80 -24.90
C GLU A 54 -8.14 15.05 -24.78
N THR A 55 -8.89 14.76 -25.85
CA THR A 55 -10.34 14.97 -25.94
C THR A 55 -11.15 14.26 -24.85
N GLN A 56 -10.65 13.15 -24.30
CA GLN A 56 -11.36 12.41 -23.25
C GLN A 56 -11.29 13.14 -21.90
N TRP A 57 -10.19 13.86 -21.65
CA TRP A 57 -10.07 14.71 -20.47
C TRP A 57 -11.12 15.83 -20.49
N GLU A 58 -11.19 16.55 -21.62
CA GLU A 58 -12.13 17.65 -21.80
C GLU A 58 -13.59 17.18 -21.72
N TYR A 59 -13.90 16.00 -22.26
CA TYR A 59 -15.22 15.41 -22.14
C TYR A 59 -15.64 15.15 -20.67
N GLN A 60 -14.71 14.71 -19.82
CA GLN A 60 -15.02 14.31 -18.45
C GLN A 60 -14.90 15.45 -17.44
N TYR A 61 -13.93 16.35 -17.61
CA TYR A 61 -13.58 17.40 -16.66
C TYR A 61 -13.75 18.82 -17.21
N GLY A 62 -14.06 18.96 -18.49
CA GLY A 62 -14.14 20.26 -19.16
C GLY A 62 -12.78 20.84 -19.54
N SER A 63 -12.79 22.08 -20.01
CA SER A 63 -11.61 22.81 -20.47
C SER A 63 -10.89 23.57 -19.35
N LEU A 64 -11.51 23.71 -18.18
CA LEU A 64 -10.99 24.46 -17.04
C LEU A 64 -11.00 23.60 -15.75
N PRO A 65 -10.01 23.79 -14.86
CA PRO A 65 -9.95 23.05 -13.61
C PRO A 65 -11.13 23.42 -12.69
N THR A 66 -11.86 22.42 -12.23
CA THR A 66 -12.91 22.59 -11.21
C THR A 66 -12.30 22.78 -9.82
N GLY A 67 -13.02 23.39 -8.87
CA GLY A 67 -12.54 23.57 -7.48
C GLY A 67 -11.99 22.29 -6.81
N LYS A 68 -12.60 21.13 -7.04
CA LYS A 68 -12.07 19.84 -6.52
C LYS A 68 -10.71 19.47 -7.12
N PHE A 69 -10.49 19.80 -8.39
CA PHE A 69 -9.22 19.59 -9.06
C PHE A 69 -8.15 20.55 -8.55
N ILE A 70 -8.52 21.81 -8.28
CA ILE A 70 -7.60 22.80 -7.69
C ILE A 70 -7.06 22.28 -6.36
N VAL A 71 -7.93 21.77 -5.48
CA VAL A 71 -7.52 21.18 -4.19
C VAL A 71 -6.60 19.97 -4.40
N PHE A 72 -6.87 19.12 -5.39
CA PHE A 72 -5.99 17.99 -5.72
C PHE A 72 -4.62 18.48 -6.19
N ALA A 73 -4.58 19.44 -7.12
CA ALA A 73 -3.37 19.99 -7.68
C ALA A 73 -2.50 20.69 -6.61
N GLU A 74 -3.12 21.38 -5.66
CA GLU A 74 -2.39 21.99 -4.53
C GLU A 74 -1.82 20.96 -3.56
N SER A 75 -2.42 19.76 -3.49
CA SER A 75 -1.96 18.68 -2.60
C SER A 75 -0.82 17.84 -3.16
N ILE A 76 -0.46 18.01 -4.44
CA ILE A 76 0.49 17.16 -5.15
C ILE A 76 1.76 17.95 -5.48
N ASP A 77 2.91 17.31 -5.25
CA ASP A 77 4.22 17.83 -5.61
C ASP A 77 4.63 17.35 -7.02
N PRO A 78 5.71 17.88 -7.61
CA PRO A 78 6.18 17.43 -8.93
C PRO A 78 6.48 15.93 -9.03
N ASN A 79 6.97 15.31 -7.96
CA ASN A 79 7.22 13.86 -7.96
C ASN A 79 5.90 13.08 -7.92
N GLY A 80 4.95 13.50 -7.09
CA GLY A 80 3.60 12.97 -7.08
C GLY A 80 2.92 13.08 -8.43
N LEU A 81 3.03 14.24 -9.09
CA LEU A 81 2.46 14.43 -10.43
C LEU A 81 3.03 13.42 -11.42
N ASN A 82 4.35 13.30 -11.49
CA ASN A 82 5.03 12.33 -12.35
C ASN A 82 4.58 10.89 -12.04
N ARG A 83 4.38 10.55 -10.76
CA ARG A 83 3.86 9.24 -10.35
C ARG A 83 2.45 9.00 -10.89
N VAL A 84 1.54 9.95 -10.71
CA VAL A 84 0.16 9.84 -11.21
C VAL A 84 0.14 9.77 -12.74
N LEU A 85 0.97 10.55 -13.42
CA LEU A 85 1.10 10.49 -14.88
C LEU A 85 1.62 9.11 -15.33
N LYS A 86 2.63 8.53 -14.67
CA LYS A 86 3.08 7.16 -14.97
C LYS A 86 1.93 6.15 -14.84
N HIS A 87 1.15 6.21 -13.77
CA HIS A 87 -0.04 5.38 -13.61
C HIS A 87 -1.06 5.56 -14.74
N CYS A 88 -1.25 6.80 -15.20
CA CYS A 88 -2.13 7.07 -16.33
C CYS A 88 -1.63 6.42 -17.63
N HIS A 89 -0.33 6.51 -17.91
CA HIS A 89 0.26 5.83 -19.07
C HIS A 89 0.16 4.30 -18.96
N GLU A 90 0.39 3.73 -17.78
CA GLU A 90 0.20 2.28 -17.55
C GLU A 90 -1.25 1.85 -17.82
N ARG A 91 -2.25 2.63 -17.37
CA ARG A 91 -3.66 2.36 -17.65
C ARG A 91 -3.98 2.38 -19.15
N ILE A 92 -3.45 3.37 -19.87
CA ILE A 92 -3.62 3.49 -21.32
C ILE A 92 -2.99 2.28 -22.03
N GLN A 93 -1.80 1.86 -21.63
CA GLN A 93 -1.12 0.67 -22.18
C GLN A 93 -1.92 -0.63 -21.93
N LEU A 94 -2.61 -0.71 -20.79
CA LEU A 94 -3.51 -1.82 -20.46
C LEU A 94 -4.87 -1.76 -21.19
N GLY A 95 -5.06 -0.76 -22.06
CA GLY A 95 -6.27 -0.59 -22.88
C GLY A 95 -7.38 0.24 -22.21
N ASN A 96 -7.14 0.80 -21.02
CA ASN A 96 -8.06 1.74 -20.40
C ASN A 96 -7.67 3.17 -20.77
N SER A 97 -8.24 3.66 -21.86
CA SER A 97 -7.98 5.00 -22.38
C SER A 97 -8.65 6.11 -21.58
N TRP A 98 -9.67 5.82 -20.76
CA TRP A 98 -10.43 6.85 -20.06
C TRP A 98 -9.71 7.46 -18.85
N PRO A 99 -9.82 8.79 -18.65
CA PRO A 99 -9.25 9.48 -17.49
C PRO A 99 -9.69 8.87 -16.15
N PRO A 100 -8.81 8.84 -15.14
CA PRO A 100 -9.18 8.40 -13.81
C PRO A 100 -10.22 9.34 -13.21
N GLN A 101 -11.11 8.80 -12.39
CA GLN A 101 -12.02 9.63 -11.60
C GLN A 101 -11.26 10.42 -10.53
N MET A 102 -11.82 11.53 -10.05
CA MET A 102 -11.17 12.37 -9.03
C MET A 102 -10.72 11.54 -7.82
N GLY A 103 -11.58 10.65 -7.30
CA GLY A 103 -11.22 9.76 -6.19
C GLY A 103 -10.08 8.79 -6.51
N GLU A 104 -9.96 8.35 -7.78
CA GLU A 104 -8.85 7.50 -8.22
C GLU A 104 -7.54 8.30 -8.28
N LEU A 105 -7.57 9.57 -8.70
CA LEU A 105 -6.37 10.43 -8.73
C LEU A 105 -5.75 10.57 -7.33
N TRP A 106 -6.56 10.73 -6.29
CA TRP A 106 -6.09 10.76 -4.89
C TRP A 106 -5.39 9.46 -4.49
N VAL A 107 -5.94 8.31 -4.90
CA VAL A 107 -5.34 7.00 -4.62
C VAL A 107 -4.04 6.83 -5.40
N LEU A 108 -4.01 7.21 -6.67
CA LEU A 108 -2.84 7.08 -7.55
C LEU A 108 -1.67 7.95 -7.11
N ARG A 109 -1.93 9.09 -6.46
CA ARG A 109 -0.89 9.95 -5.88
C ARG A 109 -0.01 9.19 -4.88
N ASP A 110 -0.65 8.37 -4.05
CA ASP A 110 0.00 7.66 -2.94
C ASP A 110 0.32 6.19 -3.27
N ALA A 111 -0.06 5.71 -4.45
CA ALA A 111 0.16 4.35 -4.91
C ALA A 111 1.49 4.21 -5.66
N LEU A 112 2.31 3.20 -5.34
CA LEU A 112 3.54 2.93 -6.08
C LEU A 112 3.24 2.53 -7.53
N THR A 113 4.05 3.02 -8.47
CA THR A 113 4.01 2.57 -9.88
C THR A 113 4.48 1.12 -10.02
N SER A 114 4.21 0.53 -11.18
CA SER A 114 4.68 -0.83 -11.47
C SER A 114 6.22 -0.91 -11.45
N GLU A 115 6.88 0.14 -11.92
CA GLU A 115 8.35 0.30 -11.88
C GLU A 115 8.88 0.41 -10.44
N GLU A 116 8.31 1.29 -9.61
CA GLU A 116 8.73 1.45 -8.21
C GLU A 116 8.54 0.15 -7.41
N LEU A 117 7.45 -0.59 -7.69
CA LEU A 117 7.18 -1.89 -7.08
C LEU A 117 8.22 -2.93 -7.52
N LEU A 118 8.59 -2.96 -8.79
CA LEU A 118 9.65 -3.83 -9.32
C LEU A 118 11.00 -3.53 -8.68
N ASP A 119 11.38 -2.27 -8.57
CA ASP A 119 12.63 -1.86 -7.92
C ASP A 119 12.64 -2.25 -6.44
N SER A 120 11.53 -2.01 -5.74
CA SER A 120 11.35 -2.40 -4.34
C SER A 120 11.48 -3.92 -4.17
N ARG A 121 10.90 -4.70 -5.08
CA ARG A 121 11.00 -6.16 -5.13
C ARG A 121 12.44 -6.62 -5.30
N LEU A 122 13.19 -6.02 -6.22
CA LEU A 122 14.61 -6.31 -6.44
C LEU A 122 15.45 -5.98 -5.20
N ARG A 123 15.20 -4.84 -4.55
CA ARG A 123 15.85 -4.46 -3.28
C ARG A 123 15.57 -5.44 -2.15
N VAL A 124 14.32 -5.86 -1.99
CA VAL A 124 13.91 -6.84 -0.96
C VAL A 124 14.57 -8.20 -1.21
N LEU A 125 14.53 -8.73 -2.44
CA LEU A 125 15.14 -10.01 -2.78
C LEU A 125 16.67 -9.99 -2.66
N SER A 126 17.31 -8.85 -2.97
CA SER A 126 18.74 -8.65 -2.81
C SER A 126 19.18 -8.24 -1.39
N ARG A 127 18.23 -8.14 -0.45
CA ARG A 127 18.45 -7.74 0.95
C ARG A 127 19.09 -6.36 1.11
N LYS A 128 18.74 -5.40 0.24
CA LYS A 128 19.20 -4.01 0.27
C LYS A 128 18.02 -3.06 0.46
N PRO A 129 17.37 -3.02 1.64
CA PRO A 129 16.18 -2.22 1.84
C PRO A 129 16.52 -0.73 1.91
N GLU A 130 15.72 0.08 1.23
CA GLU A 130 15.78 1.54 1.25
C GLU A 130 14.84 2.09 2.34
N ASN A 131 13.64 1.51 2.44
CA ASN A 131 12.57 2.01 3.33
C ASN A 131 12.24 1.06 4.48
N LYS A 132 11.53 1.55 5.51
CA LYS A 132 11.07 0.74 6.66
C LYS A 132 10.18 -0.43 6.22
N LEU A 133 9.31 -0.20 5.25
CA LEU A 133 8.46 -1.23 4.64
C LEU A 133 9.30 -2.39 4.07
N GLU A 134 10.35 -2.07 3.32
CA GLU A 134 11.25 -3.07 2.73
C GLU A 134 12.02 -3.83 3.80
N LYS A 135 12.47 -3.15 4.87
CA LYS A 135 13.09 -3.81 6.04
C LYS A 135 12.13 -4.81 6.68
N TRP A 136 10.87 -4.43 6.87
CA TRP A 136 9.85 -5.31 7.43
C TRP A 136 9.58 -6.52 6.53
N LEU A 137 9.49 -6.31 5.22
CA LEU A 137 9.31 -7.39 4.24
C LEU A 137 10.48 -8.37 4.26
N ILE A 138 11.72 -7.88 4.36
CA ILE A 138 12.90 -8.73 4.47
C ILE A 138 12.83 -9.59 5.73
N GLN A 139 12.45 -9.01 6.86
CA GLN A 139 12.40 -9.70 8.15
C GLN A 139 11.28 -10.75 8.23
N ASN A 140 10.10 -10.44 7.70
CA ASN A 140 8.89 -11.23 7.95
C ASN A 140 8.46 -12.10 6.76
N LYS A 141 8.77 -11.70 5.53
CA LYS A 141 8.17 -12.28 4.31
C LYS A 141 9.20 -12.73 3.26
N LEU A 142 10.50 -12.45 3.43
CA LEU A 142 11.53 -12.81 2.44
C LEU A 142 11.57 -14.30 2.12
N TYR A 143 11.41 -15.14 3.15
CA TYR A 143 11.42 -16.59 2.97
C TYR A 143 10.35 -17.04 1.97
N ASP A 144 9.11 -16.55 2.12
CA ASP A 144 8.02 -16.85 1.19
C ASP A 144 8.32 -16.29 -0.20
N LEU A 145 8.74 -15.03 -0.28
CA LEU A 145 9.02 -14.34 -1.55
C LEU A 145 10.12 -15.03 -2.36
N SER A 146 11.15 -15.58 -1.70
CA SER A 146 12.28 -16.23 -2.35
C SER A 146 11.98 -17.60 -2.97
N ARG A 147 10.85 -18.24 -2.60
CA ARG A 147 10.52 -19.62 -3.00
C ARG A 147 9.36 -19.70 -3.97
N VAL A 148 8.70 -18.57 -4.23
CA VAL A 148 7.56 -18.48 -5.14
C VAL A 148 8.06 -18.38 -6.57
N ALA A 149 7.33 -19.02 -7.49
CA ALA A 149 7.63 -18.92 -8.92
C ALA A 149 7.46 -17.48 -9.42
N GLU A 150 8.34 -17.05 -10.34
CA GLU A 150 8.42 -15.67 -10.82
C GLU A 150 7.05 -15.12 -11.30
N ASN A 151 6.26 -15.95 -11.99
CA ASN A 151 4.94 -15.57 -12.51
C ASN A 151 3.89 -15.26 -11.44
N LYS A 152 4.11 -15.65 -10.18
CA LYS A 152 3.22 -15.34 -9.04
C LYS A 152 3.84 -14.35 -8.07
N LEU A 153 5.11 -14.00 -8.27
CA LEU A 153 5.89 -13.22 -7.33
C LEU A 153 5.34 -11.79 -7.23
N ASP A 154 4.98 -11.16 -8.34
CA ASP A 154 4.46 -9.79 -8.35
C ASP A 154 3.16 -9.64 -7.56
N ALA A 155 2.21 -10.55 -7.77
CA ALA A 155 0.94 -10.54 -7.06
C ALA A 155 1.14 -10.73 -5.55
N LEU A 156 2.03 -11.64 -5.15
CA LEU A 156 2.34 -11.90 -3.75
C LEU A 156 3.09 -10.72 -3.11
N PHE A 157 4.09 -10.17 -3.81
CA PHE A 157 4.86 -9.02 -3.35
C PHE A 157 3.96 -7.82 -3.14
N LYS A 158 3.09 -7.49 -4.11
CA LYS A 158 2.10 -6.41 -4.00
C LYS A 158 1.21 -6.58 -2.77
N LYS A 159 0.75 -7.80 -2.50
CA LYS A 159 -0.07 -8.12 -1.31
C LYS A 159 0.70 -7.83 -0.01
N TYR A 160 1.93 -8.31 0.11
CA TYR A 160 2.73 -8.10 1.32
C TYR A 160 3.18 -6.65 1.49
N TYR A 161 3.48 -5.95 0.39
CA TYR A 161 3.80 -4.53 0.45
C TYR A 161 2.61 -3.72 0.98
N LEU A 162 1.40 -4.04 0.53
CA LEU A 162 0.18 -3.40 1.00
C LEU A 162 -0.13 -3.74 2.47
N GLU A 163 0.15 -4.98 2.90
CA GLU A 163 0.08 -5.38 4.31
C GLU A 163 1.04 -4.54 5.16
N ALA A 164 2.28 -4.36 4.71
CA ALA A 164 3.28 -3.52 5.38
C ALA A 164 2.82 -2.05 5.44
N LYS A 165 2.31 -1.49 4.33
CA LYS A 165 1.81 -0.10 4.29
C LYS A 165 0.67 0.11 5.28
N ARG A 166 -0.28 -0.83 5.37
CA ARG A 166 -1.35 -0.79 6.36
C ARG A 166 -0.86 -0.92 7.81
N LEU A 167 0.24 -1.63 8.04
CA LEU A 167 0.87 -1.68 9.38
C LEU A 167 1.54 -0.36 9.73
N GLU A 168 2.17 0.30 8.75
CA GLU A 168 2.76 1.61 8.92
C GLU A 168 1.71 2.68 9.22
N GLU A 169 0.61 2.71 8.46
CA GLU A 169 -0.52 3.62 8.68
C GLU A 169 -1.18 3.44 10.06
N ARG A 170 -1.13 2.22 10.63
CA ARG A 170 -1.62 1.91 11.98
C ARG A 170 -0.59 2.20 13.09
N GLY A 171 0.68 2.42 12.75
CA GLY A 171 1.76 2.57 13.71
C GLY A 171 2.30 1.24 14.28
N ASP A 172 1.89 0.09 13.74
CA ASP A 172 2.28 -1.24 14.21
C ASP A 172 3.52 -1.81 13.50
N LEU A 173 4.10 -1.06 12.54
CA LEU A 173 5.26 -1.51 11.76
C LEU A 173 6.53 -1.54 12.61
N LYS A 174 6.83 -2.71 13.18
CA LYS A 174 8.05 -2.96 13.96
C LYS A 174 9.14 -3.53 13.06
N THR A 175 10.20 -2.76 12.85
CA THR A 175 11.39 -3.17 12.06
C THR A 175 12.64 -3.37 12.91
N GLU A 176 12.59 -3.01 14.18
CA GLU A 176 13.71 -3.22 15.09
C GLU A 176 13.80 -4.71 15.43
N LEU A 177 14.99 -5.27 15.25
CA LEU A 177 15.32 -6.57 15.82
C LEU A 177 15.17 -6.40 17.32
N VAL A 178 14.07 -6.94 17.88
CA VAL A 178 13.87 -7.00 19.33
C VAL A 178 15.13 -7.60 19.92
N GLU A 179 15.88 -6.83 20.72
CA GLU A 179 17.16 -7.24 21.33
C GLU A 179 17.05 -8.56 22.12
N TYR A 180 15.82 -8.98 22.45
CA TYR A 180 15.50 -10.22 23.15
C TYR A 180 15.31 -11.46 22.25
N ALA A 181 15.55 -11.37 20.93
CA ALA A 181 15.31 -12.49 20.02
C ALA A 181 16.31 -13.65 20.16
N LEU A 182 17.44 -13.43 20.84
CA LEU A 182 18.30 -14.50 21.32
C LEU A 182 18.17 -14.56 22.84
N PRO A 183 17.81 -15.71 23.43
CA PRO A 183 18.01 -15.92 24.85
C PRO A 183 19.50 -15.66 25.16
N SER A 184 19.81 -14.69 26.02
CA SER A 184 21.20 -14.41 26.45
C SER A 184 21.90 -15.64 27.03
N HIS A 185 21.11 -16.64 27.42
CA HIS A 185 21.58 -17.94 27.83
C HIS A 185 21.02 -18.98 26.86
N SER A 186 21.91 -19.63 26.11
CA SER A 186 21.62 -20.92 25.47
C SER A 186 20.85 -21.78 26.48
N VAL A 187 19.64 -22.23 26.13
CA VAL A 187 18.89 -23.19 26.94
C VAL A 187 19.79 -24.41 27.09
N LYS A 188 20.39 -24.58 28.28
CA LYS A 188 21.31 -25.69 28.54
C LYS A 188 20.54 -26.98 28.34
N ASN A 189 21.08 -27.87 27.50
CA ASN A 189 20.49 -29.19 27.32
C ASN A 189 20.54 -29.94 28.66
N LEU A 190 19.62 -30.87 28.90
CA LEU A 190 19.64 -31.71 30.11
C LEU A 190 20.98 -32.42 30.30
N ASN A 191 21.64 -32.79 29.20
CA ASN A 191 22.97 -33.38 29.21
C ASN A 191 24.06 -32.39 29.65
N ASP A 192 23.93 -31.11 29.29
CA ASP A 192 24.89 -30.07 29.69
C ASP A 192 24.78 -29.78 31.19
N LEU A 193 23.54 -29.75 31.71
CA LEU A 193 23.28 -29.63 33.15
C LEU A 193 23.86 -30.82 33.93
N GLN A 194 23.63 -32.04 33.46
CA GLN A 194 24.17 -33.24 34.10
C GLN A 194 25.70 -33.29 34.04
N ARG A 195 26.29 -32.80 32.96
CA ARG A 195 27.75 -32.69 32.82
C ARG A 195 28.32 -31.67 33.80
N GLU A 196 27.72 -30.50 33.92
CA GLU A 196 28.14 -29.47 34.88
C GLU A 196 27.96 -29.94 36.34
N GLU A 197 26.88 -30.65 36.66
CA GLU A 197 26.66 -31.27 37.98
C GLU A 197 27.68 -32.36 38.29
N TYR A 198 28.07 -33.14 37.29
CA TYR A 198 29.12 -34.14 37.45
C TYR A 198 30.49 -33.47 37.65
N GLU A 199 30.82 -32.45 36.84
CA GLU A 199 32.08 -31.69 36.93
C GLU A 199 32.21 -30.93 38.26
N THR A 200 31.11 -30.44 38.83
CA THR A 200 31.13 -29.80 40.17
C THR A 200 31.31 -30.79 41.31
N ARG A 201 30.78 -32.02 41.20
CA ARG A 201 30.91 -33.05 42.24
C ARG A 201 32.20 -33.87 42.16
N HIS A 202 32.73 -34.06 40.96
CA HIS A 202 33.85 -34.97 40.71
C HIS A 202 35.06 -34.31 40.04
N GLY A 203 35.03 -32.99 39.81
CA GLY A 203 36.09 -32.28 39.09
C GLY A 203 36.15 -32.66 37.62
N LYS A 204 37.29 -32.42 36.96
CA LYS A 204 37.52 -32.77 35.55
C LYS A 204 37.75 -34.26 35.30
N ASP A 205 37.51 -35.12 36.29
CA ASP A 205 37.77 -36.54 36.17
C ASP A 205 36.72 -37.20 35.26
N LEU A 206 37.19 -38.01 34.32
CA LEU A 206 36.30 -38.74 33.42
C LEU A 206 35.39 -39.68 34.21
N ASN A 207 34.13 -39.82 33.79
CA ASN A 207 33.21 -40.78 34.39
C ASN A 207 33.84 -42.19 34.42
N PRO A 208 33.81 -42.91 35.56
CA PRO A 208 34.48 -44.21 35.71
C PRO A 208 34.06 -45.24 34.66
N ARG A 209 32.84 -45.13 34.11
CA ARG A 209 32.38 -45.99 33.02
C ARG A 209 33.13 -45.70 31.70
N ILE A 210 33.41 -44.44 31.41
CA ILE A 210 34.17 -44.02 30.23
C ILE A 210 35.65 -44.42 30.38
N GLN A 211 36.20 -44.28 31.59
CA GLN A 211 37.57 -44.73 31.88
C GLN A 211 37.74 -46.23 31.64
N LYS A 212 36.78 -47.05 32.06
CA LYS A 212 36.77 -48.50 31.77
C LYS A 212 36.77 -48.80 30.28
N ILE A 213 35.91 -48.13 29.49
CA ILE A 213 35.85 -48.32 28.03
C ILE A 213 37.16 -47.90 27.35
N ILE A 214 37.79 -46.81 27.80
CA ILE A 214 39.09 -46.36 27.26
C ILE A 214 40.18 -47.39 27.60
N ASN A 215 40.18 -47.91 28.83
CA ASN A 215 41.16 -48.91 29.25
C ASN A 215 40.97 -50.23 28.49
N GLU A 216 39.73 -50.68 28.30
CA GLU A 216 39.39 -51.86 27.49
C GLU A 216 39.80 -51.69 26.02
N LYS A 217 39.63 -50.49 25.44
CA LYS A 217 40.10 -50.20 24.08
C LYS A 217 41.63 -50.13 23.97
N LYS A 218 42.33 -49.62 24.98
CA LYS A 218 43.81 -49.63 25.03
C LYS A 218 44.40 -51.02 25.24
N LEU A 219 43.66 -51.92 25.90
CA LEU A 219 44.05 -53.32 26.08
C LEU A 219 43.89 -54.15 24.80
N ASN A 220 43.05 -53.71 23.87
CA ASN A 220 42.74 -54.39 22.61
C ASN A 220 43.44 -53.76 21.39
N SER A 221 44.40 -52.84 21.57
CA SER A 221 45.28 -52.31 20.51
C SER A 221 46.72 -52.74 20.73
#